data_AF-A0AA49GI15-F1
#
_entry.id   AF-A0AA49GI15-F1
#
_cell.length_a   1.000
_cell.length_b   1.000
_cell.length_c   1.000
_cell.angle_alpha   90.00
_cell.angle_beta   90.00
_cell.angle_gamma   90.00
#
_symmetry.space_group_name_H-M   'P 1'
#
loop_
_entity.id
_entity.type
_entity.pdbx_description
1 polymer ?
#
loop_
_entity_poly.entity_id
_entity_poly.type
_entity_poly.pdbx_seq_one_letter_code
_entity_poly.pdbx_strand_id
1 'polypeptide(L)'
;MKKIINDREIKTVQYATDYNWYAKIPDSNWLCILVDNDKKRRYVDEVIAKIINKDVCYVCIIGEGCERTHDLFDEEIVFREVEIDEYYLPKHHIVTTWHNEFNEGIKFGIQHAYHDEIEIREVVILDMTDGTERARINKELAELAYENE
;
A
#
# COMPACT_ATOMS: atom_id res chain seq x y z
N MET A 1 21.13 -0.20 -0.05
CA MET A 1 20.96 -1.56 -0.59
C MET A 1 19.50 -1.75 -0.91
N LYS A 2 19.17 -2.27 -2.09
CA LYS A 2 17.80 -2.69 -2.41
C LYS A 2 17.49 -3.95 -1.62
N LYS A 3 16.31 -4.02 -1.00
CA LYS A 3 15.81 -5.24 -0.36
C LYS A 3 14.91 -5.94 -1.35
N ILE A 4 15.22 -7.18 -1.69
CA ILE A 4 14.44 -7.99 -2.64
C ILE A 4 13.90 -9.20 -1.88
N ILE A 5 12.60 -9.46 -1.99
CA ILE A 5 11.93 -10.63 -1.43
C ILE A 5 10.92 -11.11 -2.46
N ASN A 6 10.89 -12.41 -2.77
CA ASN A 6 9.97 -13.00 -3.74
C ASN A 6 9.98 -12.25 -5.09
N ASP A 7 11.19 -11.99 -5.60
CA ASP A 7 11.47 -11.22 -6.84
C ASP A 7 10.90 -9.80 -6.88
N ARG A 8 10.52 -9.22 -5.73
CA ARG A 8 9.99 -7.86 -5.61
C ARG A 8 10.95 -6.94 -4.87
N GLU A 9 11.14 -5.71 -5.37
CA GLU A 9 11.85 -4.68 -4.63
C GLU A 9 10.96 -4.12 -3.51
N ILE A 10 11.43 -4.21 -2.26
CA ILE A 10 10.69 -3.79 -1.08
C ILE A 10 11.21 -2.43 -0.58
N LYS A 11 10.29 -1.47 -0.40
CA LYS A 11 10.58 -0.15 0.16
C LYS A 11 9.64 0.13 1.34
N THR A 12 10.19 0.62 2.44
CA THR A 12 9.38 1.18 3.53
C THR A 12 9.41 2.70 3.41
N VAL A 13 8.23 3.31 3.28
CA VAL A 13 8.06 4.75 3.21
C VAL A 13 7.20 5.15 4.39
N GLN A 14 7.64 6.11 5.17
CA GLN A 14 6.82 6.68 6.22
C GLN A 14 6.00 7.84 5.63
N TYR A 15 4.74 7.92 6.01
CA TYR A 15 3.91 9.09 5.77
C TYR A 15 4.34 10.20 6.74
N ALA A 16 4.46 11.42 6.21
CA ALA A 16 4.58 12.61 7.04
C ALA A 16 4.11 13.85 6.27
N THR A 17 3.75 14.91 6.99
CA THR A 17 3.32 16.18 6.40
C THR A 17 4.47 17.16 6.16
N ASP A 18 5.66 16.88 6.71
CA ASP A 18 6.83 17.76 6.70
C ASP A 18 7.88 17.38 5.63
N TYR A 19 7.68 16.28 4.90
CA TYR A 19 8.49 15.94 3.73
C TYR A 19 7.68 15.27 2.61
N ASN A 20 8.22 15.33 1.40
CA ASN A 20 7.59 14.78 0.20
C ASN A 20 7.77 13.26 0.11
N TRP A 21 6.97 12.51 0.87
CA TRP A 21 6.92 11.04 0.76
C TRP A 21 6.38 10.57 -0.59
N TYR A 22 5.51 11.37 -1.23
CA TYR A 22 4.90 11.08 -2.52
C TYR A 22 5.92 10.92 -3.66
N ALA A 23 7.05 11.62 -3.58
CA ALA A 23 8.16 11.45 -4.53
C ALA A 23 8.96 10.15 -4.33
N LYS A 24 8.69 9.39 -3.26
CA LYS A 24 9.41 8.15 -2.93
C LYS A 24 8.66 6.88 -3.34
N ILE A 25 7.43 7.01 -3.85
CA ILE A 25 6.63 5.89 -4.33
C ILE A 25 6.70 5.76 -5.86
N PRO A 26 6.59 4.54 -6.42
CA PRO A 26 6.67 4.28 -7.86
C PRO A 26 5.50 4.89 -8.64
N ASP A 27 5.64 4.96 -9.96
CA ASP A 27 4.61 5.47 -10.88
C ASP A 27 3.86 4.36 -11.65
N SER A 28 4.20 3.08 -11.45
CA SER A 28 3.53 1.91 -12.08
C SER A 28 4.05 0.59 -11.51
N ASN A 29 3.37 -0.53 -11.78
CA ASN A 29 3.80 -1.90 -11.46
C ASN A 29 4.11 -2.15 -9.98
N TRP A 30 3.34 -1.52 -9.09
CA TRP A 30 3.61 -1.58 -7.67
C TRP A 30 2.37 -1.86 -6.83
N LEU A 31 2.64 -2.50 -5.69
CA LEU A 31 1.67 -2.80 -4.64
C LEU A 31 1.95 -1.90 -3.43
N CYS A 32 0.89 -1.36 -2.86
CA CYS A 32 0.93 -0.65 -1.58
C CYS A 32 0.52 -1.60 -0.45
N ILE A 33 1.37 -1.79 0.55
CA ILE A 33 0.97 -2.29 1.87
C ILE A 33 0.77 -1.06 2.76
N LEU A 34 -0.48 -0.66 2.99
CA LEU A 34 -0.79 0.52 3.77
C LEU A 34 -0.98 0.15 5.24
N VAL A 35 -0.18 0.74 6.11
CA VAL A 35 -0.27 0.54 7.57
C VAL A 35 -1.05 1.69 8.19
N ASP A 36 -2.27 1.43 8.64
CA ASP A 36 -3.15 2.43 9.26
C ASP A 36 -3.69 1.95 10.61
N ASN A 37 -3.31 2.66 11.69
CA ASN A 37 -3.82 2.46 13.05
C ASN A 37 -4.75 3.63 13.41
N ASP A 38 -5.89 3.72 12.71
CA ASP A 38 -6.94 4.72 12.91
C ASP A 38 -6.49 6.19 12.73
N LYS A 39 -5.77 6.48 11.64
CA LYS A 39 -5.45 7.88 11.32
C LYS A 39 -6.72 8.65 10.97
N LYS A 40 -6.73 9.96 11.22
CA LYS A 40 -7.91 10.80 10.90
C LYS A 40 -8.22 10.75 9.40
N ARG A 41 -9.51 10.56 9.05
CA ARG A 41 -10.01 10.41 7.67
C ARG A 41 -9.37 11.35 6.64
N ARG A 42 -9.26 12.66 6.94
CA ARG A 42 -8.65 13.64 6.01
C ARG A 42 -7.24 13.27 5.50
N TYR A 43 -6.45 12.58 6.33
CA TYR A 43 -5.10 12.14 5.94
C TYR A 43 -5.16 10.85 5.14
N VAL A 44 -6.12 9.99 5.43
CA VAL A 44 -6.40 8.77 4.68
C VAL A 44 -6.87 9.14 3.27
N ASP A 45 -7.84 10.04 3.13
CA ASP A 45 -8.35 10.52 1.84
C ASP A 45 -7.21 11.08 0.96
N GLU A 46 -6.32 11.90 1.53
CA GLU A 46 -5.14 12.43 0.83
C GLU A 46 -4.21 11.32 0.34
N VAL A 47 -3.95 10.33 1.20
CA VAL A 47 -3.05 9.21 0.89
C VAL A 47 -3.65 8.31 -0.19
N ILE A 48 -4.93 7.95 -0.09
CA ILE A 48 -5.67 7.19 -1.10
C ILE A 48 -5.55 7.88 -2.46
N ALA A 49 -5.90 9.16 -2.53
CA ALA A 49 -5.87 9.90 -3.78
C ALA A 49 -4.48 9.92 -4.42
N LYS A 50 -3.42 10.07 -3.61
CA LYS A 50 -2.03 10.04 -4.06
C LYS A 50 -1.60 8.66 -4.53
N ILE A 51 -1.98 7.60 -3.82
CA ILE A 51 -1.65 6.22 -4.22
C ILE A 51 -2.30 5.90 -5.58
N ILE A 52 -3.58 6.24 -5.77
CA ILE A 52 -4.28 6.05 -7.05
C ILE A 52 -3.60 6.86 -8.16
N ASN A 53 -3.26 8.12 -7.90
CA ASN A 53 -2.56 8.99 -8.87
C ASN A 53 -1.15 8.50 -9.28
N LYS A 54 -0.64 7.49 -8.59
CA LYS A 54 0.65 6.85 -8.86
C LYS A 54 0.51 5.49 -9.53
N ASP A 55 -0.64 5.21 -10.12
CA ASP A 55 -0.87 4.01 -10.93
C ASP A 55 -0.63 2.71 -10.14
N VAL A 56 -1.04 2.71 -8.86
CA VAL A 56 -1.03 1.50 -8.03
C VAL A 56 -1.87 0.42 -8.70
N CYS A 57 -1.45 -0.84 -8.62
CA CYS A 57 -2.26 -1.96 -9.12
C CYS A 57 -2.90 -2.78 -8.00
N TYR A 58 -2.33 -2.71 -6.79
CA TYR A 58 -2.78 -3.50 -5.66
C TYR A 58 -2.59 -2.73 -4.35
N VAL A 59 -3.60 -2.75 -3.49
CA VAL A 59 -3.54 -2.16 -2.15
C VAL A 59 -3.93 -3.22 -1.12
N CYS A 60 -3.01 -3.52 -0.22
CA CYS A 60 -3.21 -4.40 0.93
C CYS A 60 -3.15 -3.56 2.20
N ILE A 61 -4.24 -3.49 2.96
CA ILE A 61 -4.36 -2.58 4.10
C ILE A 61 -4.26 -3.38 5.40
N ILE A 62 -3.44 -2.92 6.33
CA ILE A 62 -3.21 -3.58 7.62
C ILE A 62 -3.26 -2.57 8.77
N GLY A 63 -3.48 -3.07 9.99
CA GLY A 63 -3.57 -2.24 11.20
C GLY A 63 -5.01 -2.04 11.69
N GLU A 64 -5.16 -1.30 12.79
CA GLU A 64 -6.47 -1.14 13.47
C GLU A 64 -7.53 -0.44 12.60
N GLY A 65 -7.11 0.40 11.65
CA GLY A 65 -7.99 1.14 10.74
C GLY A 65 -8.28 0.44 9.41
N CYS A 66 -7.82 -0.80 9.23
CA CYS A 66 -7.72 -1.41 7.90
C CYS A 66 -9.05 -1.59 7.17
N GLU A 67 -10.10 -2.05 7.84
CA GLU A 67 -11.44 -2.23 7.25
C GLU A 67 -12.03 -0.89 6.80
N ARG A 68 -12.00 0.13 7.67
CA ARG A 68 -12.49 1.46 7.32
C ARG A 68 -11.71 2.05 6.14
N THR A 69 -10.39 1.90 6.14
CA THR A 69 -9.54 2.45 5.07
C THR A 69 -9.71 1.69 3.76
N HIS A 70 -10.06 0.40 3.81
CA HIS A 70 -10.46 -0.38 2.66
C HIS A 70 -11.74 0.17 2.03
N ASP A 71 -12.79 0.37 2.84
CA ASP A 71 -14.05 0.93 2.35
C ASP A 71 -13.85 2.31 1.70
N LEU A 72 -12.96 3.14 2.25
CA LEU A 72 -12.61 4.44 1.67
C LEU A 72 -11.88 4.32 0.33
N PHE A 73 -11.06 3.28 0.13
CA PHE A 73 -10.43 3.02 -1.16
C PHE A 73 -11.48 2.65 -2.21
N ASP A 74 -12.37 1.74 -1.88
CA ASP A 74 -13.44 1.30 -2.77
C ASP A 74 -14.40 2.46 -3.12
N GLU A 75 -14.76 3.29 -2.13
CA GLU A 75 -15.54 4.51 -2.33
C GLU A 75 -14.86 5.47 -3.33
N GLU A 76 -13.56 5.73 -3.16
CA GLU A 76 -12.81 6.64 -4.03
C GLU A 76 -12.66 6.08 -5.45
N ILE A 77 -12.45 4.77 -5.61
CA ILE A 77 -12.39 4.12 -6.94
C ILE A 77 -13.73 4.30 -7.65
N VAL A 78 -14.84 3.93 -6.99
CA VAL A 78 -16.19 4.07 -7.57
C VAL A 78 -16.50 5.53 -7.88
N PHE A 79 -16.11 6.47 -7.01
CA PHE A 79 -16.31 7.90 -7.23
C PHE A 79 -15.59 8.41 -8.50
N ARG A 80 -14.39 7.90 -8.78
CA ARG A 80 -13.64 8.25 -10.00
C ARG A 80 -14.20 7.56 -11.25
N GLU A 81 -14.72 6.35 -11.12
CA GLU A 81 -15.33 5.60 -12.23
C GLU A 81 -16.62 6.22 -12.76
N VAL A 82 -17.40 6.92 -11.94
CA VAL A 82 -18.67 7.53 -12.37
C VAL A 82 -18.50 8.80 -13.23
N GLU A 83 -17.25 9.22 -13.52
CA GLU A 83 -16.88 10.32 -14.44
C GLU A 83 -17.65 11.63 -14.22
N ILE A 84 -18.12 11.91 -12.99
CA ILE A 84 -18.82 13.16 -12.66
C ILE A 84 -17.85 14.35 -12.76
N ASP A 85 -16.59 14.12 -12.40
CA ASP A 85 -15.45 15.04 -12.48
C ASP A 85 -14.27 14.35 -13.21
N GLU A 86 -13.40 15.11 -13.88
CA GLU A 86 -12.20 14.58 -14.57
C GLU A 86 -11.09 14.21 -13.56
N TYR A 87 -11.33 13.19 -12.73
CA TYR A 87 -10.30 12.59 -11.89
C TYR A 87 -9.55 11.48 -12.62
N TYR A 88 -8.25 11.40 -12.39
CA TYR A 88 -7.43 10.31 -12.90
C TYR A 88 -7.79 8.99 -12.21
N LEU A 89 -7.99 7.94 -13.01
CA LEU A 89 -8.02 6.56 -12.56
C LEU A 89 -7.06 5.75 -13.45
N PRO A 90 -6.28 4.82 -12.88
CA PRO A 90 -5.53 3.82 -13.64
C PRO A 90 -6.38 3.11 -14.69
N LYS A 91 -5.73 2.69 -15.79
CA LYS A 91 -6.42 1.94 -16.85
C LYS A 91 -6.65 0.47 -16.50
N HIS A 92 -5.87 -0.05 -15.55
CA HIS A 92 -6.05 -1.39 -14.98
C HIS A 92 -6.94 -1.33 -13.73
N HIS A 93 -7.50 -2.47 -13.35
CA HIS A 93 -8.23 -2.60 -12.10
C HIS A 93 -7.29 -2.42 -10.90
N ILE A 94 -7.71 -1.67 -9.89
CA ILE A 94 -7.00 -1.63 -8.61
C ILE A 94 -7.60 -2.73 -7.73
N VAL A 95 -6.79 -3.68 -7.30
CA VAL A 95 -7.22 -4.72 -6.34
C VAL A 95 -7.03 -4.22 -4.92
N THR A 96 -8.07 -4.25 -4.10
CA THR A 96 -8.06 -3.85 -2.69
C THR A 96 -8.27 -5.07 -1.78
N THR A 97 -7.49 -5.19 -0.71
CA THR A 97 -7.69 -6.18 0.36
C THR A 97 -7.36 -5.57 1.72
N TRP A 98 -7.88 -6.14 2.80
CA TRP A 98 -7.47 -5.80 4.16
C TRP A 98 -7.23 -7.03 5.02
N HIS A 99 -6.34 -6.88 6.01
CA HIS A 99 -5.94 -7.95 6.92
C HIS A 99 -5.86 -7.42 8.35
N ASN A 100 -6.64 -8.02 9.26
CA ASN A 100 -6.63 -7.68 10.68
C ASN A 100 -5.30 -8.09 11.35
N GLU A 101 -4.73 -9.20 10.91
CA GLU A 101 -3.47 -9.73 11.42
C GLU A 101 -2.30 -9.12 10.65
N PHE A 102 -1.64 -8.14 11.26
CA PHE A 102 -0.54 -7.37 10.65
C PHE A 102 0.54 -8.24 9.97
N ASN A 103 0.97 -9.31 10.64
CA ASN A 103 2.03 -10.19 10.15
C ASN A 103 1.58 -10.96 8.91
N GLU A 104 0.34 -11.46 8.95
CA GLU A 104 -0.27 -12.17 7.84
C GLU A 104 -0.49 -11.23 6.66
N GLY A 105 -0.95 -10.00 6.88
CA GLY A 105 -1.10 -9.00 5.82
C GLY A 105 0.22 -8.60 5.15
N ILE A 106 1.33 -8.43 5.91
CA ILE A 106 2.66 -8.20 5.30
C ILE A 106 3.08 -9.40 4.45
N LYS A 107 2.95 -10.61 5.00
CA LYS A 107 3.29 -11.85 4.29
C LYS A 107 2.45 -12.04 3.03
N PHE A 108 1.15 -11.78 3.12
CA PHE A 108 0.22 -11.84 2.00
C PHE A 108 0.62 -10.85 0.90
N GLY A 109 0.79 -9.56 1.22
CA GLY A 109 1.15 -8.53 0.25
C GLY A 109 2.47 -8.80 -0.48
N ILE A 110 3.47 -9.35 0.22
CA ILE A 110 4.78 -9.62 -0.38
C ILE A 110 4.79 -10.93 -1.19
N GLN A 111 4.17 -12.00 -0.68
CA GLN A 111 4.32 -13.34 -1.27
C GLN A 111 3.14 -13.82 -2.12
N HIS A 112 1.92 -13.37 -1.81
CA HIS A 112 0.69 -13.96 -2.35
C HIS A 112 -0.13 -13.00 -3.20
N ALA A 113 -0.04 -11.69 -2.93
CA ALA A 113 -0.76 -10.70 -3.72
C ALA A 113 -0.33 -10.80 -5.19
N TYR A 114 -1.33 -10.91 -6.06
CA TYR A 114 -1.18 -11.17 -7.48
C TYR A 114 -2.21 -10.35 -8.24
N HIS A 115 -1.86 -9.92 -9.44
CA HIS A 115 -2.71 -9.14 -10.32
C HIS A 115 -2.68 -9.76 -11.72
N ASP A 116 -3.85 -9.96 -12.32
CA ASP A 116 -3.98 -10.69 -13.59
C ASP A 116 -3.29 -9.99 -14.78
N GLU A 117 -3.31 -8.66 -14.79
CA GLU A 117 -2.81 -7.86 -15.92
C GLU A 117 -1.43 -7.21 -15.70
N ILE A 118 -1.02 -7.03 -14.44
CA ILE A 118 0.12 -6.19 -14.06
C ILE A 118 1.12 -7.02 -13.25
N GLU A 119 2.34 -7.12 -13.75
CA GLU A 119 3.44 -7.71 -12.98
C GLU A 119 3.87 -6.75 -11.86
N ILE A 120 3.60 -7.15 -10.61
CA ILE A 120 4.00 -6.42 -9.41
C ILE A 120 5.51 -6.57 -9.21
N ARG A 121 6.28 -5.49 -9.43
CA ARG A 121 7.74 -5.47 -9.31
C ARG A 121 8.23 -4.79 -8.04
N GLU A 122 7.45 -3.84 -7.53
CA GLU A 122 7.79 -3.08 -6.33
C GLU A 122 6.68 -3.20 -5.28
N VAL A 123 7.05 -3.40 -4.02
CA VAL A 123 6.15 -3.34 -2.87
C VAL A 123 6.56 -2.18 -1.99
N VAL A 124 5.64 -1.24 -1.80
CA VAL A 124 5.81 -0.12 -0.88
C VAL A 124 5.02 -0.40 0.38
N ILE A 125 5.70 -0.54 1.50
CA ILE A 125 5.07 -0.48 2.82
C ILE A 125 4.96 0.99 3.22
N LEU A 126 3.76 1.57 3.08
CA LEU A 126 3.48 2.95 3.47
C LEU A 126 3.00 2.98 4.92
N ASP A 127 3.87 3.42 5.80
CA ASP A 127 3.64 3.50 7.25
C ASP A 127 2.96 4.81 7.63
N MET A 128 1.67 4.78 7.97
CA MET A 128 0.92 5.93 8.47
C MET A 128 0.98 6.08 10.00
N THR A 129 1.67 5.22 10.74
CA THR A 129 1.64 5.18 12.20
C THR A 129 2.73 6.04 12.86
N ASP A 130 3.28 6.99 12.10
CA ASP A 130 4.36 7.87 12.54
C ASP A 130 5.61 7.10 13.04
N GLY A 131 5.81 5.88 12.50
CA GLY A 131 6.96 5.02 12.79
C GLY A 131 6.77 4.07 13.97
N THR A 132 5.62 4.06 14.64
CA THR A 132 5.39 3.13 15.78
C THR A 132 5.45 1.66 15.37
N GLU A 133 5.05 1.33 14.14
CA GLU A 133 5.09 -0.05 13.61
C GLU A 133 6.42 -0.40 12.95
N ARG A 134 7.37 0.53 12.86
CA ARG A 134 8.64 0.33 12.13
C ARG A 134 9.43 -0.88 12.62
N ALA A 135 9.46 -1.12 13.94
CA ALA A 135 10.13 -2.28 14.51
C ALA A 135 9.49 -3.60 14.06
N ARG A 136 8.15 -3.63 14.05
CA ARG A 136 7.36 -4.78 13.59
C ARG A 136 7.56 -5.02 12.10
N ILE A 137 7.43 -3.99 11.26
CA ILE A 137 7.71 -4.05 9.82
C ILE A 137 9.10 -4.64 9.56
N ASN A 138 10.14 -4.11 10.21
CA ASN A 138 11.50 -4.58 10.02
C ASN A 138 11.69 -6.05 10.41
N LYS A 139 11.03 -6.48 11.50
CA LYS A 139 11.05 -7.86 11.96
C LYS A 139 10.43 -8.79 10.91
N GLU A 140 9.21 -8.52 10.46
CA GLU A 140 8.52 -9.34 9.46
C GLU A 140 9.33 -9.40 8.14
N LEU A 141 9.88 -8.26 7.71
CA LEU A 141 10.73 -8.22 6.53
C LEU A 141 12.03 -9.03 6.69
N ALA A 142 12.58 -9.16 7.90
CA ALA A 142 13.77 -9.97 8.15
C ALA A 142 13.43 -11.47 8.13
N GLU A 143 12.32 -11.86 8.72
CA GLU A 143 11.80 -13.23 8.70
C GLU A 143 11.51 -13.68 7.27
N LEU A 144 10.79 -12.87 6.49
CA LEU A 144 10.51 -13.17 5.09
C LEU A 144 11.77 -13.23 4.23
N ALA A 145 12.77 -12.37 4.47
CA ALA A 145 14.01 -12.46 3.71
C ALA A 145 14.73 -13.80 3.94
N TYR A 146 14.75 -14.28 5.18
CA TYR A 146 15.33 -15.58 5.53
C TYR A 146 14.57 -16.77 4.92
N GLU A 147 13.24 -16.68 4.81
CA GLU A 147 12.41 -17.72 4.17
C GLU A 147 12.60 -17.83 2.65
N ASN A 148 13.17 -16.82 1.99
CA ASN A 148 13.32 -16.74 0.54
C ASN A 148 14.80 -16.79 0.07
N GLU A 149 15.74 -17.08 0.98
CA GLU A 149 17.13 -17.47 0.66
C GLU A 149 17.22 -18.97 0.33
#